data_AF-A0A7Z9M5J9-F1
#
_entry.id   AF-A0A7Z9M5J9-F1
#
_cell.length_a   1.000
_cell.length_b   1.000
_cell.length_c   1.000
_cell.angle_alpha   90.00
_cell.angle_beta   90.00
_cell.angle_gamma   90.00
#
_symmetry.space_group_name_H-M   'P 1'
#
loop_
_entity.id
_entity.type
_entity.pdbx_description
1 polymer ?
#
loop_
_entity_poly.entity_id
_entity_poly.type
_entity_poly.pdbx_seq_one_letter_code
_entity_poly.pdbx_strand_id
1 'polypeptide(L)'
;MTQTSEGNSNPGVQRLKRIAVIGCGSLGTQIAIELSSSGNIVIVIDKDPKSFSALPSHLLESSRVVTAIGDGTQEISLRQAGVQDVDLLIAATTRASVNLMSGQLARHVMRIPVVVCLVNDSNLLPIYENLGIKVINPDGLLMEAIKDGLD
;
A
#
# COMPACT_ATOMS: atom_id res chain seq x y z
N MET A 1 4.67 -46.59 -20.57
CA MET A 1 4.20 -45.82 -21.74
C MET A 1 2.69 -45.72 -21.55
N THR A 2 2.05 -44.57 -21.34
CA THR A 2 2.25 -43.27 -22.01
C THR A 2 1.71 -42.14 -21.11
N GLN A 3 2.54 -41.11 -20.92
CA GLN A 3 2.31 -39.67 -20.74
C GLN A 3 1.02 -39.14 -20.07
N THR A 4 1.25 -38.53 -18.91
CA THR A 4 0.83 -37.18 -18.45
C THR A 4 -0.06 -36.34 -19.37
N SER A 5 -1.18 -35.86 -18.83
CA SER A 5 -1.80 -34.57 -19.20
C SER A 5 -1.71 -33.64 -17.99
N GLU A 6 -0.64 -32.85 -17.95
CA GLU A 6 -0.49 -31.73 -17.01
C GLU A 6 -1.57 -30.69 -17.29
N GLY A 7 -2.28 -30.28 -16.24
CA GLY A 7 -3.26 -29.21 -16.29
C GLY A 7 -2.57 -27.89 -16.63
N ASN A 8 -2.94 -27.32 -17.77
CA ASN A 8 -2.51 -26.01 -18.23
C ASN A 8 -3.10 -24.92 -17.31
N SER A 9 -2.34 -24.49 -16.29
CA SER A 9 -2.63 -23.29 -15.50
C SER A 9 -2.20 -22.06 -16.28
N ASN A 10 -3.11 -21.54 -17.12
CA ASN A 10 -2.93 -20.29 -17.81
C ASN A 10 -2.69 -19.16 -16.78
N PRO A 11 -1.52 -18.50 -16.72
CA PRO A 11 -1.30 -17.40 -15.79
C PRO A 11 -2.15 -16.24 -16.29
N GLY A 12 -3.29 -16.01 -15.63
CA GLY A 12 -4.24 -14.96 -16.00
C GLY A 12 -3.51 -13.64 -16.17
N VAL A 13 -3.81 -12.92 -17.26
CA VAL A 13 -3.23 -11.61 -17.59
C VAL A 13 -3.28 -10.71 -16.36
N GLN A 14 -2.12 -10.47 -15.73
CA GLN A 14 -2.05 -9.65 -14.54
C GLN A 14 -2.22 -8.19 -14.94
N ARG A 15 -3.38 -7.60 -14.60
CA ARG A 15 -3.68 -6.21 -14.91
C ARG A 15 -2.74 -5.30 -14.13
N LEU A 16 -1.99 -4.45 -14.83
CA LEU A 16 -1.20 -3.36 -14.23
C LEU A 16 -2.11 -2.49 -13.37
N LYS A 17 -1.72 -2.25 -12.11
CA LYS A 17 -2.46 -1.40 -11.17
C LYS A 17 -1.74 -0.09 -10.95
N ARG A 18 -2.52 0.96 -10.66
CA ARG A 18 -2.02 2.21 -10.08
C ARG A 18 -2.25 2.16 -8.57
N ILE A 19 -1.20 2.38 -7.80
CA ILE A 19 -1.22 2.19 -6.34
C ILE A 19 -0.67 3.44 -5.68
N ALA A 20 -1.40 4.01 -4.72
CA ALA A 20 -0.89 5.06 -3.85
C ALA A 20 -0.38 4.46 -2.54
N VAL A 21 0.82 4.86 -2.11
CA VAL A 21 1.40 4.53 -0.80
C VAL A 21 1.61 5.83 -0.04
N ILE A 22 0.92 5.98 1.10
CA ILE A 22 1.10 7.11 2.01
C ILE A 22 2.14 6.74 3.07
N GLY A 23 3.23 7.51 3.11
CA GLY A 23 4.42 7.27 3.92
C GLY A 23 5.54 6.62 3.13
N CYS A 24 6.71 7.26 3.13
CA CYS A 24 7.96 6.77 2.54
C CYS A 24 8.96 6.39 3.65
N GLY A 25 8.47 5.86 4.77
CA GLY A 25 9.31 5.22 5.79
C GLY A 25 9.82 3.84 5.33
N SER A 26 10.41 3.07 6.24
CA SER A 26 10.97 1.74 5.91
C SER A 26 9.96 0.81 5.25
N LEU A 27 8.75 0.70 5.83
CA LEU A 27 7.72 -0.21 5.31
C LEU A 27 7.08 0.31 4.01
N GLY A 28 6.76 1.61 3.94
CA GLY A 28 6.23 2.21 2.72
C GLY A 28 7.19 2.10 1.52
N THR A 29 8.50 2.26 1.78
CA THR A 29 9.56 2.03 0.79
C THR A 29 9.58 0.59 0.31
N GLN A 30 9.57 -0.38 1.22
CA GLN A 30 9.54 -1.82 0.87
C GLN A 30 8.30 -2.18 0.05
N ILE A 31 7.13 -1.68 0.46
CA ILE A 31 5.87 -1.87 -0.27
C ILE A 31 5.98 -1.30 -1.68
N ALA A 32 6.53 -0.09 -1.84
CA ALA A 32 6.68 0.54 -3.14
C ALA A 32 7.62 -0.25 -4.07
N ILE A 33 8.74 -0.75 -3.54
CA ILE A 33 9.70 -1.57 -4.29
C ILE A 33 9.06 -2.88 -4.74
N GLU A 34 8.41 -3.61 -3.83
CA GLU A 34 7.83 -4.92 -4.12
C GLU A 34 6.70 -4.82 -5.16
N LEU A 35 5.78 -3.88 -4.95
CA LEU A 35 4.63 -3.71 -5.84
C LEU A 35 5.03 -3.18 -7.22
N SER A 36 6.02 -2.28 -7.29
CA SER A 36 6.52 -1.78 -8.58
C SER A 36 7.31 -2.85 -9.35
N SER A 37 8.06 -3.71 -8.66
CA SER A 37 8.78 -4.84 -9.25
C SER A 37 7.83 -5.88 -9.87
N SER A 38 6.62 -5.99 -9.33
CA SER A 38 5.51 -6.78 -9.90
C SER A 38 4.83 -6.12 -11.12
N GLY A 39 5.40 -5.03 -11.65
CA GLY A 39 4.91 -4.32 -12.84
C GLY A 39 3.93 -3.19 -12.55
N ASN A 40 3.51 -2.95 -11.32
CA ASN A 40 2.57 -1.86 -11.01
C ASN A 40 3.23 -0.47 -11.13
N ILE A 41 2.39 0.57 -11.22
CA ILE A 41 2.83 1.95 -11.09
C ILE A 41 2.49 2.40 -9.67
N VAL A 42 3.50 2.79 -8.90
CA VAL A 42 3.34 3.19 -7.50
C VAL A 42 3.59 4.69 -7.35
N ILE A 43 2.63 5.39 -6.75
CA ILE A 43 2.78 6.78 -6.33
C ILE A 43 3.07 6.76 -4.84
N VAL A 44 4.23 7.27 -4.44
CA VAL A 44 4.64 7.36 -3.02
C VAL A 44 4.48 8.79 -2.56
N ILE A 45 3.66 8.99 -1.52
CA ILE A 45 3.35 10.29 -0.94
C ILE A 45 4.01 10.37 0.43
N ASP A 46 4.84 11.38 0.66
CA ASP A 46 5.35 11.72 1.99
C ASP A 46 5.44 13.24 2.16
N LYS A 47 5.30 13.73 3.39
CA LYS A 47 5.44 15.15 3.71
C LYS A 47 6.90 15.59 3.77
N ASP A 48 7.81 14.67 4.11
CA ASP A 48 9.24 14.93 4.17
C ASP A 48 9.89 14.50 2.84
N PRO A 49 10.34 15.45 2.01
CA PRO A 49 10.99 15.13 0.74
C PRO A 49 12.27 14.31 0.93
N LYS A 50 12.92 14.37 2.09
CA LYS A 50 14.14 13.60 2.37
C LYS A 50 13.89 12.10 2.41
N SER A 51 12.68 11.67 2.78
CA SER A 51 12.29 10.26 2.84
C SER A 51 12.44 9.56 1.49
N PHE A 52 12.26 10.28 0.38
CA PHE A 52 12.37 9.70 -0.97
C PHE A 52 13.78 9.25 -1.33
N SER A 53 14.82 9.67 -0.59
CA SER A 53 16.19 9.16 -0.80
C SER A 53 16.33 7.65 -0.56
N ALA A 54 15.38 7.03 0.16
CA ALA A 54 15.33 5.59 0.36
C ALA A 54 14.82 4.80 -0.87
N LEU A 55 14.22 5.48 -1.85
CA LEU A 55 13.70 4.84 -3.06
C LEU A 55 14.84 4.59 -4.07
N PRO A 56 14.92 3.38 -4.68
CA PRO A 56 15.93 3.09 -5.69
C PRO A 56 15.79 3.98 -6.94
N SER A 57 16.90 4.59 -7.38
CA SER A 57 16.91 5.52 -8.53
C SER A 57 16.35 4.91 -9.82
N HIS A 58 16.68 3.65 -10.11
CA HIS A 58 16.20 2.96 -11.30
C HIS A 58 14.66 2.84 -11.38
N LEU A 59 13.96 2.79 -10.24
CA LEU A 59 12.50 2.76 -10.20
C LEU A 59 11.90 4.14 -10.49
N LEU A 60 12.59 5.21 -10.08
CA LEU A 60 12.22 6.59 -10.37
C LEU A 60 12.46 6.91 -11.85
N GLU A 61 13.63 6.56 -12.37
CA GLU A 61 14.03 6.77 -13.77
C GLU A 61 13.10 6.03 -14.74
N SER A 62 12.69 4.81 -14.39
CA SER A 62 11.73 4.02 -15.18
C SER A 62 10.27 4.42 -14.98
N SER A 63 9.98 5.42 -14.13
CA SER A 63 8.62 5.86 -13.78
C SER A 63 7.73 4.75 -13.23
N ARG A 64 8.33 3.67 -12.70
CA ARG A 64 7.64 2.60 -11.95
C ARG A 64 7.22 3.09 -10.57
N VAL A 65 8.02 3.99 -10.00
CA VAL A 65 7.71 4.73 -8.78
C VAL A 65 7.70 6.22 -9.10
N VAL A 66 6.64 6.91 -8.70
CA VAL A 66 6.48 8.37 -8.80
C VAL A 66 6.38 8.90 -7.38
N THR A 67 7.11 9.98 -7.07
CA THR A 67 7.06 10.60 -5.73
C THR A 67 6.20 11.86 -5.76
N ALA A 68 5.50 12.12 -4.65
CA ALA A 68 4.74 13.35 -4.46
C ALA A 68 4.91 13.87 -3.03
N ILE A 69 5.34 15.13 -2.90
CA ILE A 69 5.42 15.78 -1.59
C ILE A 69 4.01 16.17 -1.18
N GLY A 70 3.54 15.68 -0.03
CA GLY A 70 2.19 16.00 0.42
C GLY A 70 1.84 15.43 1.78
N ASP A 71 0.89 16.08 2.46
CA ASP A 71 0.30 15.55 3.69
C ASP A 71 -0.85 14.60 3.35
N GLY A 72 -0.69 13.31 3.69
CA GLY A 72 -1.71 12.29 3.45
C GLY A 72 -3.04 12.50 4.19
N THR A 73 -3.07 13.40 5.18
CA THR A 73 -4.29 13.79 5.89
C THR A 73 -5.09 14.87 5.18
N GLN A 74 -4.58 15.40 4.05
CA GLN A 74 -5.18 16.50 3.32
C GLN A 74 -5.63 16.04 1.92
N GLU A 75 -6.92 16.19 1.65
CA GLU A 75 -7.52 15.83 0.36
C GLU A 75 -6.81 16.53 -0.82
N ILE A 76 -6.50 17.81 -0.67
CA ILE A 76 -5.84 18.60 -1.73
C ILE A 76 -4.48 18.00 -2.13
N SER A 77 -3.69 17.55 -1.16
CA SER A 77 -2.40 16.89 -1.40
C SER A 77 -2.60 15.59 -2.16
N LEU A 78 -3.58 14.77 -1.76
CA LEU A 78 -3.86 13.49 -2.40
C LEU A 78 -4.34 13.68 -3.86
N ARG A 79 -5.19 14.69 -4.12
CA ARG A 79 -5.64 15.03 -5.48
C ARG A 79 -4.50 15.52 -6.36
N GLN A 80 -3.65 16.41 -5.84
CA GLN A 80 -2.47 16.89 -6.55
C GLN A 80 -1.49 15.76 -6.89
N ALA A 81 -1.39 14.74 -6.01
CA ALA A 81 -0.62 13.53 -6.26
C ALA A 81 -1.29 12.52 -7.23
N GLY A 82 -2.50 12.81 -7.74
CA GLY A 82 -3.21 11.93 -8.66
C GLY A 82 -3.82 10.68 -8.01
N VAL A 83 -4.04 10.70 -6.69
CA VAL A 83 -4.55 9.54 -5.93
C VAL A 83 -5.98 9.18 -6.33
N GLN A 84 -6.78 10.10 -6.88
CA GLN A 84 -8.16 9.83 -7.29
C GLN A 84 -8.32 8.73 -8.35
N ASP A 85 -7.26 8.46 -9.11
CA ASP A 85 -7.27 7.53 -10.25
C ASP A 85 -6.54 6.21 -9.93
N VAL A 86 -6.32 5.90 -8.65
CA VAL A 86 -5.64 4.68 -8.23
C VAL A 86 -6.63 3.54 -7.98
N ASP A 87 -6.18 2.31 -8.25
CA ASP A 87 -6.95 1.11 -7.93
C ASP A 87 -6.89 0.78 -6.42
N LEU A 88 -5.81 1.17 -5.76
CA LEU A 88 -5.49 0.84 -4.38
C LEU A 88 -4.76 2.00 -3.69
N LEU A 89 -5.17 2.33 -2.47
CA LEU A 89 -4.40 3.15 -1.55
C LEU A 89 -3.96 2.33 -0.34
N ILE A 90 -2.68 2.46 0.03
CA ILE A 90 -2.08 1.87 1.22
C ILE A 90 -1.58 3.01 2.11
N ALA A 91 -2.11 3.13 3.32
CA ALA A 91 -1.60 4.06 4.32
C ALA A 91 -0.64 3.35 5.28
N ALA A 92 0.66 3.59 5.11
CA ALA A 92 1.77 2.86 5.74
C ALA A 92 2.71 3.79 6.51
N THR A 93 2.16 4.79 7.21
CA THR A 93 2.95 5.66 8.09
C THR A 93 3.07 5.06 9.48
N THR A 94 4.03 5.54 10.28
CA THR A 94 4.19 5.19 11.70
C THR A 94 3.13 5.81 12.60
N ARG A 95 2.26 6.68 12.06
CA ARG A 95 1.23 7.40 12.81
C ARG A 95 -0.14 6.85 12.48
N ALA A 96 -0.74 6.12 13.41
CA ALA A 96 -2.09 5.57 13.25
C ALA A 96 -3.13 6.65 12.90
N SER A 97 -3.03 7.85 13.47
CA SER A 97 -3.94 8.96 13.13
C SER A 97 -3.84 9.42 11.67
N VAL A 98 -2.63 9.39 11.09
CA VAL A 98 -2.43 9.71 9.67
C VAL A 98 -3.00 8.59 8.81
N ASN A 99 -2.78 7.32 9.19
CA ASN A 99 -3.30 6.18 8.43
C ASN A 99 -4.84 6.17 8.42
N LEU A 100 -5.46 6.44 9.58
CA LEU A 100 -6.91 6.55 9.71
C LEU A 100 -7.47 7.65 8.81
N MET A 101 -6.93 8.87 8.93
CA MET A 101 -7.44 10.01 8.15
C MET A 101 -7.22 9.82 6.64
N SER A 102 -6.04 9.33 6.24
CA SER A 102 -5.75 9.02 4.82
C SER A 102 -6.73 7.98 4.28
N GLY A 103 -6.99 6.93 5.06
CA GLY A 103 -7.94 5.87 4.71
C GLY A 103 -9.38 6.39 4.61
N GLN A 104 -9.79 7.26 5.53
CA GLN A 104 -11.10 7.92 5.51
C GLN A 104 -11.30 8.74 4.24
N LEU A 105 -10.34 9.62 3.93
CA LEU A 105 -10.37 10.43 2.72
C LEU A 105 -10.43 9.54 1.47
N ALA A 106 -9.55 8.54 1.38
CA ALA A 106 -9.50 7.63 0.25
C ALA A 106 -10.83 6.88 0.06
N ARG A 107 -11.39 6.31 1.14
CA ARG A 107 -12.58 5.45 1.07
C ARG A 107 -13.86 6.26 0.84
N HIS A 108 -14.08 7.30 1.64
CA HIS A 108 -15.38 7.95 1.74
C HIS A 108 -15.49 9.22 0.88
N VAL A 109 -14.39 9.93 0.69
CA VAL A 109 -14.35 11.17 -0.11
C VAL A 109 -13.95 10.89 -1.55
N MET A 110 -12.84 10.17 -1.75
CA MET A 110 -12.27 9.91 -3.07
C MET A 110 -12.81 8.64 -3.72
N ARG A 111 -13.51 7.79 -2.97
CA ARG A 111 -14.12 6.54 -3.44
C ARG A 111 -13.12 5.58 -4.09
N ILE A 112 -11.90 5.52 -3.56
CA ILE A 112 -10.87 4.58 -4.01
C ILE A 112 -11.39 3.15 -3.83
N PRO A 113 -11.27 2.27 -4.86
CA PRO A 113 -11.87 0.94 -4.83
C PRO A 113 -11.40 0.09 -3.65
N VAL A 114 -10.09 0.09 -3.40
CA VAL A 114 -9.46 -0.64 -2.30
C VAL A 114 -8.63 0.31 -1.46
N VAL A 115 -8.84 0.27 -0.14
CA VAL A 115 -8.11 1.06 0.83
C VAL A 115 -7.62 0.14 1.93
N VAL A 116 -6.30 0.16 2.17
CA VAL A 116 -5.64 -0.62 3.22
C VAL A 116 -4.90 0.32 4.16
N CYS A 117 -5.11 0.17 5.46
CA CYS A 117 -4.36 0.90 6.47
C CYS A 117 -3.53 -0.06 7.32
N LEU A 118 -2.30 0.32 7.60
CA LEU A 118 -1.47 -0.40 8.56
C LEU A 118 -1.75 0.11 9.97
N VAL A 119 -2.04 -0.81 10.89
CA VAL A 119 -2.43 -0.48 12.27
C VAL A 119 -1.79 -1.49 13.21
N ASN A 120 -0.83 -1.02 14.02
CA ASN A 120 -0.13 -1.88 14.98
C ASN A 120 -0.93 -2.05 16.28
N ASP A 121 -1.64 -1.00 16.70
CA ASP A 121 -2.46 -1.03 17.91
C ASP A 121 -3.79 -1.76 17.65
N SER A 122 -3.89 -2.99 18.16
CA SER A 122 -5.09 -3.83 18.04
C SER A 122 -6.35 -3.18 18.61
N ASN A 123 -6.24 -2.24 19.55
CA ASN A 123 -7.40 -1.54 20.11
C ASN A 123 -8.07 -0.62 19.09
N LEU A 124 -7.37 -0.24 18.02
CA LEU A 124 -7.91 0.61 16.98
C LEU A 124 -8.64 -0.18 15.89
N LEU A 125 -8.46 -1.50 15.78
CA LEU A 125 -9.06 -2.32 14.70
C LEU A 125 -10.58 -2.13 14.58
N PRO A 126 -11.37 -2.14 15.67
CA PRO A 126 -12.82 -1.97 15.57
C PRO A 126 -13.22 -0.62 14.97
N ILE A 127 -12.41 0.42 15.17
CA ILE A 127 -12.67 1.76 14.60
C ILE A 127 -12.55 1.70 13.08
N TYR A 128 -11.48 1.09 12.55
CA TYR A 128 -11.28 0.99 11.11
C TYR A 128 -12.32 0.07 10.44
N GLU A 129 -12.69 -1.03 11.10
CA GLU A 129 -13.72 -1.96 10.62
C GLU A 129 -15.09 -1.28 10.51
N ASN A 130 -15.51 -0.54 11.55
CA ASN A 130 -16.75 0.24 11.54
C ASN A 130 -16.78 1.28 10.41
N LEU A 131 -15.60 1.74 10.00
CA LEU A 131 -15.42 2.69 8.92
C LEU A 131 -15.31 2.02 7.54
N GLY A 132 -15.40 0.69 7.46
CA GLY A 132 -15.30 -0.06 6.22
C GLY A 132 -13.92 0.03 5.56
N ILE A 133 -12.87 0.21 6.36
CA ILE A 133 -11.48 0.26 5.91
C ILE A 133 -10.81 -1.08 6.23
N LYS A 134 -10.16 -1.68 5.22
CA LYS A 134 -9.38 -2.89 5.43
C LYS A 134 -8.12 -2.55 6.22
N VAL A 135 -7.81 -3.37 7.22
CA VAL A 135 -6.63 -3.21 8.05
C VAL A 135 -5.68 -4.39 7.89
N ILE A 136 -4.39 -4.10 7.96
CA ILE A 136 -3.35 -5.08 8.23
C ILE A 136 -2.69 -4.65 9.54
N ASN A 137 -2.59 -5.59 10.49
CA ASN A 137 -1.76 -5.44 11.70
C ASN A 137 -0.47 -6.24 11.51
N PRO A 138 0.65 -5.58 11.12
CA PRO A 138 1.91 -6.27 10.87
C PRO A 138 2.43 -7.02 12.10
N ASP A 139 2.32 -6.42 13.28
CA ASP A 139 2.78 -7.02 14.54
C ASP A 139 1.96 -8.28 14.86
N GLY A 140 0.64 -8.22 14.66
CA GLY A 140 -0.24 -9.38 14.80
C GLY A 140 0.11 -10.53 13.85
N LEU A 141 0.33 -10.22 12.57
CA LEU A 141 0.74 -11.22 11.57
C LEU A 141 2.10 -11.85 11.87
N LEU A 142 3.05 -11.04 12.35
CA LEU A 142 4.36 -11.54 12.74
C LEU A 142 4.26 -12.50 13.92
N MET A 143 3.49 -12.13 14.95
CA MET A 143 3.31 -12.98 16.13
C MET A 143 2.61 -14.30 15.80
N GLU A 144 1.68 -14.30 14.84
CA GLU A 144 1.05 -15.53 14.36
C GLU A 144 2.06 -16.42 13.63
N ALA A 145 2.83 -15.85 12.68
CA ALA A 145 3.86 -16.61 11.95
C ALA A 145 4.93 -17.21 12.88
N ILE A 146 5.28 -16.53 13.97
CA ILE A 146 6.21 -17.06 14.98
C ILE A 146 5.59 -18.26 15.71
N LYS A 147 4.31 -18.19 16.09
CA LYS A 147 3.63 -19.31 16.77
C LYS A 147 3.51 -20.52 15.84
N ASP A 148 3.12 -20.30 14.59
CA ASP A 148 3.00 -21.35 13.58
C ASP A 148 4.31 -22.11 13.36
N GLY A 149 5.46 -21.43 13.55
CA GLY A 149 6.79 -22.06 13.43
C GLY A 149 7.27 -22.77 14.71
N LEU A 150 6.55 -22.65 15.82
CA LEU A 150 6.84 -23.38 17.06
C LEU A 150 6.08 -24.71 17.16
N ASP A 151 5.02 -24.87 16.37
CA ASP A 151 4.25 -26.11 16.21
C ASP A 151 4.91 -27.07 15.19
#